data_AF-A2SN52-F1
#
_entry.id   AF-A2SN52-F1
#
_cell.length_a   1.000
_cell.length_b   1.000
_cell.length_c   1.000
_cell.angle_alpha   90.00
_cell.angle_beta   90.00
_cell.angle_gamma   90.00
#
_symmetry.space_group_name_H-M   'P 1'
#
loop_
_entity.id
_entity.type
_entity.pdbx_description
1 polymer ?
#
loop_
_entity_poly.entity_id
_entity_poly.type
_entity_poly.pdbx_seq_one_letter_code
_entity_poly.pdbx_strand_id
1 'polypeptide(L)'
;MGRLRRRTPRSRAHPAAGVRPPQRTGVRRRARGARAAERRTLPPAHARRARRRPARSRTLPAHDELRRRGRRLHPAGCRHARGQPERPDGAAIPADRLRRHHDRGGVSCIRRLPTGAGMTAPGSIRIVGPRDRGRLPASTLLINTTSHSASEWTTELSPFHLGPCRVSGGHEARRMENAWQFSKVWPDQVGADGNPTEAYWTWAKAGWRNDRPVRYPRGKGAKPAYLWWHGEKLAYVPGRLRAYWPLYRDAVRETAAFARLRELVAGGQDVALFDFDGYDHDSAGVPLRAVLLDETRPMGHAFVLKALLLFGDGVAPEQVLETADLAPVAAAASPQLSFF
;
A
#
# COMPACT_ATOMS: atom_id res chain seq x y z
N MET A 1 -73.16 -32.76 -16.45
CA MET A 1 -73.65 -31.37 -16.63
C MET A 1 -72.99 -30.47 -15.60
N GLY A 2 -72.60 -29.24 -15.96
CA GLY A 2 -72.20 -28.20 -14.99
C GLY A 2 -70.74 -27.74 -15.05
N ARG A 3 -70.39 -26.95 -16.08
CA ARG A 3 -69.11 -26.20 -16.14
C ARG A 3 -69.16 -24.99 -15.20
N LEU A 4 -68.30 -24.92 -14.17
CA LEU A 4 -68.06 -23.69 -13.42
C LEU A 4 -66.98 -22.85 -14.10
N ARG A 5 -67.39 -21.71 -14.68
CA ARG A 5 -66.51 -20.65 -15.19
C ARG A 5 -66.05 -19.76 -14.03
N ARG A 6 -64.75 -19.69 -13.76
CA ARG A 6 -64.17 -18.66 -12.88
C ARG A 6 -63.98 -17.36 -13.69
N ARG A 7 -64.62 -16.28 -13.25
CA ARG A 7 -64.43 -14.91 -13.75
C ARG A 7 -63.26 -14.27 -13.01
N THR A 8 -62.27 -13.77 -13.75
CA THR A 8 -61.20 -12.90 -13.25
C THR A 8 -61.69 -11.45 -13.11
N PRO A 9 -61.32 -10.71 -12.06
CA PRO A 9 -61.60 -9.29 -11.96
C PRO A 9 -60.63 -8.45 -12.81
N ARG A 10 -61.19 -7.48 -13.54
CA ARG A 10 -60.50 -6.45 -14.32
C ARG A 10 -59.83 -5.44 -13.37
N SER A 11 -58.51 -5.28 -13.45
CA SER A 11 -57.80 -4.16 -12.83
C SER A 11 -57.99 -2.88 -13.65
N ARG A 12 -58.44 -1.81 -12.98
CA ARG A 12 -58.54 -0.45 -13.54
C ARG A 12 -57.14 0.13 -13.76
N ALA A 13 -56.91 0.65 -14.95
CA ALA A 13 -55.73 1.44 -15.28
C ALA A 13 -55.85 2.85 -14.68
N HIS A 14 -54.79 3.30 -14.01
CA HIS A 14 -54.60 4.69 -13.61
C HIS A 14 -54.05 5.52 -14.79
N PRO A 15 -54.49 6.77 -14.98
CA PRO A 15 -53.93 7.65 -16.00
C PRO A 15 -52.54 8.17 -15.61
N ALA A 16 -51.65 8.18 -16.59
CA ALA A 16 -50.29 8.69 -16.50
C ALA A 16 -50.26 10.21 -16.26
N ALA A 17 -49.49 10.63 -15.25
CA ALA A 17 -49.16 12.03 -15.02
C ALA A 17 -48.21 12.53 -16.12
N GLY A 18 -48.61 13.60 -16.80
CA GLY A 18 -47.83 14.26 -17.84
C GLY A 18 -46.59 14.96 -17.26
N VAL A 19 -45.42 14.54 -17.71
CA VAL A 19 -44.15 15.26 -17.51
C VAL A 19 -44.03 16.30 -18.61
N ARG A 20 -44.03 17.58 -18.21
CA ARG A 20 -43.73 18.72 -19.11
C ARG A 20 -42.24 18.70 -19.50
N PRO A 21 -41.88 18.93 -20.78
CA PRO A 21 -40.48 19.08 -21.18
C PRO A 21 -39.90 20.40 -20.66
N PRO A 22 -38.62 20.45 -20.28
CA PRO A 22 -37.96 21.68 -19.89
C PRO A 22 -37.78 22.61 -21.10
N GLN A 23 -38.14 23.88 -20.89
CA GLN A 23 -37.93 24.94 -21.87
C GLN A 23 -36.44 25.17 -22.11
N ARG A 24 -36.04 25.11 -23.39
CA ARG A 24 -34.70 25.49 -23.84
C ARG A 24 -34.55 27.00 -23.77
N THR A 25 -33.85 27.50 -22.76
CA THR A 25 -33.38 28.89 -22.71
C THR A 25 -32.31 29.12 -23.77
N GLY A 26 -32.51 30.16 -24.58
CA GLY A 26 -31.71 30.49 -25.75
C GLY A 26 -30.25 30.82 -25.45
N VAL A 27 -29.36 30.20 -26.21
CA VAL A 27 -27.95 30.59 -26.31
C VAL A 27 -27.86 31.76 -27.27
N ARG A 28 -27.57 32.95 -26.73
CA ARG A 28 -27.22 34.14 -27.50
C ARG A 28 -25.94 33.89 -28.30
N ARG A 29 -26.06 33.95 -29.64
CA ARG A 29 -24.92 34.07 -30.56
C ARG A 29 -24.16 35.37 -30.26
N ARG A 30 -22.93 35.27 -29.75
CA ARG A 30 -21.98 36.39 -29.74
C ARG A 30 -21.22 36.41 -31.06
N ALA A 31 -21.20 37.58 -31.67
CA ALA A 31 -20.54 37.90 -32.92
C ALA A 31 -19.03 37.59 -32.86
N ARG A 32 -18.52 36.97 -33.93
CA ARG A 32 -17.09 36.86 -34.21
C ARG A 32 -16.62 38.21 -34.75
N GLY A 33 -15.97 39.00 -33.90
CA GLY A 33 -15.19 40.16 -34.32
C GLY A 33 -13.85 39.69 -34.88
N ALA A 34 -13.59 40.03 -36.15
CA ALA A 34 -12.30 39.89 -36.80
C ALA A 34 -11.24 40.71 -36.04
N ARG A 35 -10.10 40.08 -35.71
CA ARG A 35 -8.89 40.78 -35.31
C ARG A 35 -7.82 40.55 -36.37
N ALA A 36 -7.31 41.69 -36.84
CA ALA A 36 -6.30 41.85 -37.85
C ALA A 36 -4.99 41.15 -37.47
N ALA A 37 -4.31 40.67 -38.51
CA ALA A 37 -2.99 40.10 -38.46
C ALA A 37 -1.94 41.20 -38.25
N GLU A 38 -1.33 41.23 -37.07
CA GLU A 38 -0.01 41.87 -36.89
C GLU A 38 1.07 40.82 -37.12
N ARG A 39 1.72 40.94 -38.28
CA ARG A 39 2.96 40.24 -38.62
C ARG A 39 4.08 40.81 -37.75
N ARG A 40 4.44 40.11 -36.67
CA ARG A 40 5.73 40.29 -36.01
C ARG A 40 6.76 39.40 -36.71
N THR A 41 7.69 40.07 -37.37
CA THR A 41 8.95 39.54 -37.91
C THR A 41 9.76 38.88 -36.78
N LEU A 42 9.99 37.57 -36.91
CA LEU A 42 10.97 36.84 -36.11
C LEU A 42 12.36 37.02 -36.74
N PRO A 43 13.41 37.32 -35.95
CA PRO A 43 14.78 37.34 -36.45
C PRO A 43 15.30 35.92 -36.75
N PRO A 44 16.28 35.80 -37.67
CA PRO A 44 16.68 34.52 -38.24
C PRO A 44 17.41 33.60 -37.25
N ALA A 45 17.08 32.32 -37.35
CA ALA A 45 17.72 31.23 -36.62
C ALA A 45 19.21 31.13 -36.96
N HIS A 46 20.06 31.31 -35.96
CA HIS A 46 21.47 30.97 -36.05
C HIS A 46 21.64 29.47 -36.29
N ALA A 47 22.30 29.15 -37.39
CA ALA A 47 22.71 27.83 -37.82
C ALA A 47 23.49 27.10 -36.72
N ARG A 48 22.86 26.09 -36.09
CA ARG A 48 23.57 25.11 -35.27
C ARG A 48 24.25 24.10 -36.19
N ARG A 49 25.55 24.28 -36.38
CA ARG A 49 26.48 23.30 -36.97
C ARG A 49 26.30 21.94 -36.29
N ALA A 50 25.87 20.96 -37.07
CA ALA A 50 25.92 19.54 -36.71
C ALA A 50 27.40 19.12 -36.58
N ARG A 51 27.90 19.04 -35.35
CA ARG A 51 29.15 18.34 -35.07
C ARG A 51 28.86 16.84 -35.09
N ARG A 52 29.26 16.20 -36.19
CA ARG A 52 29.37 14.74 -36.32
C ARG A 52 30.22 14.20 -35.16
N ARG A 53 29.64 13.38 -34.29
CA ARG A 53 30.39 12.54 -33.35
C ARG A 53 30.95 11.34 -34.14
N PRO A 54 32.26 11.04 -34.07
CA PRO A 54 32.78 9.81 -34.64
C PRO A 54 32.27 8.61 -33.84
N ALA A 55 31.87 7.56 -34.57
CA ALA A 55 31.50 6.27 -34.03
C ALA A 55 32.67 5.71 -33.21
N ARG A 56 32.43 5.49 -31.91
CA ARG A 56 33.31 4.66 -31.09
C ARG A 56 32.94 3.20 -31.36
N SER A 57 33.77 2.53 -32.16
CA SER A 57 33.85 1.08 -32.22
C SER A 57 34.20 0.56 -30.82
N ARG A 58 33.22 -0.03 -30.14
CA ARG A 58 33.46 -0.89 -28.98
C ARG A 58 33.71 -2.29 -29.52
N THR A 59 34.99 -2.61 -29.72
CA THR A 59 35.48 -3.98 -29.72
C THR A 59 35.18 -4.59 -28.35
N LEU A 60 34.31 -5.61 -28.34
CA LEU A 60 34.15 -6.53 -27.22
C LEU A 60 35.27 -7.58 -27.32
N PRO A 61 36.11 -7.79 -26.29
CA PRO A 61 36.91 -9.00 -26.25
C PRO A 61 36.00 -10.18 -25.86
N ALA A 62 36.06 -11.20 -26.70
CA ALA A 62 35.58 -12.54 -26.39
C ALA A 62 36.28 -13.04 -25.13
N HIS A 63 35.51 -13.39 -24.10
CA HIS A 63 36.02 -14.22 -23.02
C HIS A 63 35.69 -15.66 -23.36
N ASP A 64 36.76 -16.32 -23.76
CA ASP A 64 36.86 -17.71 -24.12
C ASP A 64 36.59 -18.62 -22.92
N GLU A 65 36.09 -19.77 -23.30
CA GLU A 65 35.51 -20.82 -22.50
C GLU A 65 36.63 -21.77 -22.02
N LEU A 66 36.34 -22.48 -20.92
CA LEU A 66 36.90 -23.80 -20.55
C LEU A 66 38.25 -23.92 -19.79
N ARG A 67 38.07 -24.60 -18.63
CA ARG A 67 38.89 -25.68 -18.02
C ARG A 67 40.03 -25.22 -17.08
N ARG A 68 40.26 -25.80 -15.89
CA ARG A 68 39.93 -27.13 -15.34
C ARG A 68 40.26 -27.17 -13.83
N ARG A 69 39.51 -28.02 -13.11
CA ARG A 69 39.94 -28.93 -12.01
C ARG A 69 40.40 -28.33 -10.67
N GLY A 70 39.55 -28.56 -9.66
CA GLY A 70 39.94 -28.66 -8.26
C GLY A 70 38.99 -29.58 -7.51
N ARG A 71 39.20 -30.90 -7.62
CA ARG A 71 38.56 -31.93 -6.78
C ARG A 71 39.04 -31.72 -5.33
N ARG A 72 38.12 -31.63 -4.37
CA ARG A 72 38.39 -32.07 -3.00
C ARG A 72 37.29 -33.06 -2.58
N LEU A 73 37.76 -34.26 -2.31
CA LEU A 73 37.03 -35.34 -1.64
C LEU A 73 36.85 -34.95 -0.17
N HIS A 74 35.66 -35.13 0.38
CA HIS A 74 35.49 -35.42 1.80
C HIS A 74 34.30 -36.38 1.99
N PRO A 75 34.33 -37.19 3.06
CA PRO A 75 33.89 -38.57 3.02
C PRO A 75 32.44 -38.78 3.43
N ALA A 76 31.98 -39.98 3.08
CA ALA A 76 30.74 -40.61 3.42
C ALA A 76 30.50 -40.73 4.93
N GLY A 77 29.22 -40.72 5.31
CA GLY A 77 28.75 -41.46 6.47
C GLY A 77 27.69 -40.73 7.30
N CYS A 78 26.41 -40.88 6.94
CA CYS A 78 25.35 -41.12 7.93
C CYS A 78 24.14 -41.78 7.28
N ARG A 79 23.77 -42.93 7.85
CA ARG A 79 22.69 -43.82 7.41
C ARG A 79 21.34 -43.32 7.92
N HIS A 80 20.36 -43.30 7.02
CA HIS A 80 18.97 -43.72 7.15
C HIS A 80 18.36 -43.87 8.56
N ALA A 81 17.35 -43.05 8.84
CA ALA A 81 16.23 -43.40 9.72
C ALA A 81 14.90 -42.83 9.18
N ARG A 82 14.13 -43.74 8.55
CA ARG A 82 12.69 -43.98 8.63
C ARG A 82 11.71 -42.77 8.67
N GLY A 83 10.91 -42.69 7.62
CA GLY A 83 9.44 -42.65 7.68
C GLY A 83 8.78 -41.48 8.42
N GLN A 84 8.45 -40.42 7.68
CA GLN A 84 7.39 -39.48 8.06
C GLN A 84 6.11 -39.91 7.33
N PRO A 85 4.96 -40.03 8.01
CA PRO A 85 3.71 -40.39 7.35
C PRO A 85 3.25 -39.23 6.48
N GLU A 86 2.80 -39.56 5.27
CA GLU A 86 2.05 -38.67 4.40
C GLU A 86 0.85 -38.10 5.17
N ARG A 87 0.75 -36.77 5.20
CA ARG A 87 -0.44 -36.11 5.76
C ARG A 87 -1.54 -36.16 4.70
N PRO A 88 -2.77 -36.55 5.06
CA PRO A 88 -3.87 -36.55 4.11
C PRO A 88 -4.20 -35.12 3.70
N ASP A 89 -4.29 -34.92 2.39
CA ASP A 89 -4.93 -33.77 1.78
C ASP A 89 -6.37 -33.65 2.29
N GLY A 90 -6.79 -32.43 2.67
CA GLY A 90 -8.22 -32.08 2.69
C GLY A 90 -8.92 -31.89 4.03
N ALA A 91 -8.22 -31.65 5.15
CA ALA A 91 -8.88 -31.14 6.36
C ALA A 91 -8.77 -29.61 6.44
N ALA A 92 -9.89 -28.92 6.18
CA ALA A 92 -10.01 -27.49 6.46
C ALA A 92 -9.64 -27.22 7.93
N ILE A 93 -8.62 -26.38 8.15
CA ILE A 93 -8.27 -25.91 9.50
C ILE A 93 -9.48 -25.17 10.04
N PRO A 94 -10.06 -25.57 11.19
CA PRO A 94 -11.18 -24.83 11.79
C PRO A 94 -10.75 -23.38 12.02
N ALA A 95 -11.53 -22.43 11.51
CA ALA A 95 -11.27 -20.99 11.63
C ALA A 95 -11.10 -20.50 13.09
N ASP A 96 -11.47 -21.34 14.07
CA ASP A 96 -11.37 -21.06 15.50
C ASP A 96 -10.00 -21.40 16.14
N ARG A 97 -9.04 -21.94 15.38
CA ARG A 97 -7.71 -22.31 15.91
C ARG A 97 -6.57 -21.34 15.56
N LEU A 98 -6.83 -20.31 14.75
CA LEU A 98 -5.89 -19.22 14.47
C LEU A 98 -6.07 -18.00 15.40
N ARG A 99 -6.99 -18.07 16.37
CA ARG A 99 -7.25 -16.97 17.32
C ARG A 99 -6.58 -17.11 18.70
N ARG A 100 -5.74 -18.12 18.95
CA ARG A 100 -5.21 -18.41 20.31
C ARG A 100 -3.70 -18.30 20.49
N HIS A 101 -3.00 -17.46 19.72
CA HIS A 101 -1.57 -17.19 19.96
C HIS A 101 -1.17 -15.70 20.03
N HIS A 102 -2.13 -14.77 20.10
CA HIS A 102 -1.82 -13.35 20.36
C HIS A 102 -2.30 -12.83 21.73
N ASP A 103 -2.84 -13.69 22.59
CA ASP A 103 -3.59 -13.27 23.79
C ASP A 103 -2.83 -13.46 25.11
N ARG A 104 -1.54 -13.08 25.15
CA ARG A 104 -0.78 -12.90 26.41
C ARG A 104 -0.01 -11.57 26.49
N GLY A 105 -0.31 -10.63 25.58
CA GLY A 105 0.08 -9.24 25.76
C GLY A 105 -1.10 -8.50 26.37
N GLY A 106 -1.23 -8.55 27.70
CA GLY A 106 -2.20 -7.72 28.40
C GLY A 106 -2.12 -6.29 27.87
N VAL A 107 -3.27 -5.71 27.55
CA VAL A 107 -3.39 -4.31 27.15
C VAL A 107 -2.89 -3.49 28.34
N SER A 108 -1.58 -3.25 28.36
CA SER A 108 -0.95 -2.33 29.27
C SER A 108 -1.65 -1.01 28.98
N CYS A 109 -2.51 -0.59 29.91
CA CYS A 109 -2.95 0.79 30.00
C CYS A 109 -1.74 1.65 29.66
N ILE A 110 -1.86 2.49 28.62
CA ILE A 110 -0.80 3.42 28.22
C ILE A 110 -0.59 4.34 29.43
N ARG A 111 0.24 3.91 30.38
CA ARG A 111 0.66 4.69 31.51
C ARG A 111 1.51 5.78 30.89
N ARG A 112 1.00 7.02 30.94
CA ARG A 112 1.82 8.21 30.66
C ARG A 112 3.04 8.09 31.55
N LEU A 113 4.19 7.78 30.95
CA LEU A 113 5.45 7.79 31.67
C LEU A 113 5.68 9.23 32.16
N PRO A 114 6.22 9.40 33.38
CA PRO A 114 6.54 10.72 33.88
C PRO A 114 7.50 11.40 32.89
N THR A 115 7.08 12.54 32.36
CA THR A 115 7.93 13.43 31.59
C THR A 115 9.05 13.91 32.51
N GLY A 116 10.20 13.25 32.44
CA GLY A 116 11.41 13.71 33.09
C GLY A 116 11.70 15.15 32.64
N ALA A 117 11.99 16.02 33.59
CA ALA A 117 12.32 17.41 33.33
C ALA A 117 13.56 17.48 32.40
N GLY A 118 13.35 17.85 31.14
CA GLY A 118 14.43 18.02 30.15
C GLY A 118 14.18 17.37 28.79
N MET A 119 13.12 16.59 28.57
CA MET A 119 12.79 16.10 27.23
C MET A 119 12.21 17.22 26.36
N THR A 120 12.85 17.49 25.22
CA THR A 120 12.29 18.35 24.18
C THR A 120 10.98 17.77 23.67
N ALA A 121 10.02 18.63 23.34
CA ALA A 121 8.77 18.19 22.74
C ALA A 121 9.07 17.45 21.42
N PRO A 122 8.37 16.33 21.12
CA PRO A 122 8.57 15.62 19.86
C PRO A 122 8.21 16.53 18.68
N GLY A 123 8.93 16.35 17.56
CA GLY A 123 8.69 17.12 16.34
C GLY A 123 7.33 16.80 15.73
N SER A 124 6.79 17.74 14.95
CA SER A 124 5.55 17.52 14.22
C SER A 124 5.75 16.56 13.04
N ILE A 125 4.72 15.77 12.73
CA ILE A 125 4.74 14.77 11.65
C ILE A 125 3.63 15.09 10.66
N ARG A 126 4.00 15.55 9.47
CA ARG A 126 3.08 15.83 8.36
C ARG A 126 3.19 14.78 7.29
N ILE A 127 2.10 14.57 6.54
CA ILE A 127 2.11 13.74 5.32
C ILE A 127 1.85 14.67 4.15
N VAL A 128 2.62 14.52 3.07
CA VAL A 128 2.50 15.38 1.90
C VAL A 128 2.48 14.59 0.62
N GLY A 129 1.62 15.02 -0.30
CA GLY A 129 1.59 14.52 -1.67
C GLY A 129 2.41 15.37 -2.64
N PRO A 130 2.42 15.02 -3.94
CA PRO A 130 3.06 15.83 -4.98
C PRO A 130 2.58 17.29 -5.02
N ARG A 131 1.34 17.54 -4.60
CA ARG A 131 0.70 18.85 -4.61
C ARG A 131 1.03 19.72 -3.38
N ASP A 132 1.56 19.12 -2.32
CA ASP A 132 1.73 19.80 -1.02
C ASP A 132 3.20 20.16 -0.74
N ARG A 133 4.16 19.60 -1.49
CA ARG A 133 5.61 19.77 -1.27
C ARG A 133 6.06 21.23 -1.13
N GLY A 134 5.49 22.13 -1.94
CA GLY A 134 5.86 23.55 -1.94
C GLY A 134 5.27 24.38 -0.81
N ARG A 135 4.50 23.77 0.10
CA ARG A 135 3.79 24.45 1.20
C ARG A 135 4.42 24.19 2.57
N LEU A 136 5.54 23.47 2.61
CA LEU A 136 6.21 23.13 3.85
C LEU A 136 7.00 24.32 4.40
N PRO A 137 6.99 24.53 5.73
CA PRO A 137 7.93 25.44 6.38
C PRO A 137 9.38 25.08 6.02
N ALA A 138 10.25 26.09 5.92
CA ALA A 138 11.67 25.88 5.60
C ALA A 138 12.41 25.03 6.65
N SER A 139 11.94 25.01 7.89
CA SER A 139 12.48 24.20 8.99
C SER A 139 12.07 22.73 8.94
N THR A 140 11.08 22.36 8.12
CA THR A 140 10.56 20.99 8.07
C THR A 140 11.43 20.11 7.17
N LEU A 141 11.92 19.00 7.73
CA LEU A 141 12.69 18.01 6.98
C LEU A 141 11.76 17.15 6.11
N LEU A 142 11.89 17.27 4.78
CA LEU A 142 11.16 16.44 3.83
C LEU A 142 11.82 15.07 3.66
N ILE A 143 11.11 14.01 4.03
CA ILE A 143 11.56 12.62 3.92
C ILE A 143 10.78 11.93 2.83
N ASN A 144 11.44 11.58 1.72
CA ASN A 144 10.82 10.81 0.65
C ASN A 144 10.76 9.33 1.02
N THR A 145 9.57 8.83 1.34
CA THR A 145 9.35 7.45 1.78
C THR A 145 9.11 6.47 0.62
N THR A 146 9.20 6.95 -0.62
CA THR A 146 8.92 6.14 -1.81
C THR A 146 10.21 5.49 -2.34
N SER A 147 10.06 4.49 -3.21
CA SER A 147 11.18 3.88 -3.93
C SER A 147 11.90 4.82 -4.90
N HIS A 148 11.39 6.05 -5.08
CA HIS A 148 12.02 7.10 -5.89
C HIS A 148 12.88 8.04 -5.03
N SER A 149 13.14 7.69 -3.76
CA SER A 149 14.01 8.51 -2.95
C SER A 149 15.45 8.51 -3.48
N ALA A 150 16.05 9.70 -3.53
CA ALA A 150 17.47 9.86 -3.84
C ALA A 150 18.36 9.54 -2.62
N SER A 151 17.78 9.50 -1.42
CA SER A 151 18.51 9.22 -0.19
C SER A 151 18.42 7.74 0.13
N GLU A 152 19.57 7.06 0.11
CA GLU A 152 19.70 5.62 0.30
C GLU A 152 18.96 5.12 1.54
N TRP A 153 19.19 5.75 2.70
CA TRP A 153 18.56 5.30 3.95
C TRP A 153 17.03 5.34 3.90
N THR A 154 16.42 6.30 3.21
CA THR A 154 14.94 6.39 3.16
C THR A 154 14.30 5.36 2.22
N THR A 155 15.08 4.68 1.37
CA THR A 155 14.53 3.69 0.44
C THR A 155 13.92 2.48 1.16
N GLU A 156 14.44 2.12 2.34
CA GLU A 156 13.91 1.05 3.18
C GLU A 156 12.55 1.38 3.79
N LEU A 157 12.11 2.65 3.75
CA LEU A 157 10.75 3.02 4.15
C LEU A 157 9.71 2.63 3.08
N SER A 158 10.13 2.26 1.87
CA SER A 158 9.20 1.96 0.79
C SER A 158 8.80 0.47 0.77
N PRO A 159 7.51 0.14 0.56
CA PRO A 159 7.04 -1.25 0.45
C PRO A 159 7.69 -2.06 -0.69
N PHE A 160 8.37 -1.38 -1.61
CA PHE A 160 9.10 -2.00 -2.72
C PHE A 160 10.40 -2.68 -2.28
N HIS A 161 10.99 -2.24 -1.17
CA HIS A 161 12.24 -2.75 -0.64
C HIS A 161 12.04 -3.64 0.59
N LEU A 162 10.89 -3.53 1.25
CA LEU A 162 10.50 -4.34 2.40
C LEU A 162 10.21 -5.80 2.02
N GLY A 163 10.50 -6.72 2.94
CA GLY A 163 10.27 -8.16 2.82
C GLY A 163 11.40 -8.98 3.43
N PRO A 164 11.24 -10.32 3.57
CA PRO A 164 10.08 -11.10 3.15
C PRO A 164 8.84 -10.90 4.06
N CYS A 165 7.68 -11.29 3.55
CA CYS A 165 6.39 -11.15 4.24
C CYS A 165 5.60 -12.46 4.21
N ARG A 166 5.12 -12.91 5.36
CA ARG A 166 4.19 -14.05 5.43
C ARG A 166 2.82 -13.67 4.87
N VAL A 167 2.24 -14.55 4.07
CA VAL A 167 0.91 -14.38 3.46
C VAL A 167 0.04 -15.62 3.69
N SER A 168 -1.21 -15.57 3.22
CA SER A 168 -2.19 -16.65 3.36
C SER A 168 -1.65 -18.03 2.94
N GLY A 169 -2.11 -19.10 3.60
CA GLY A 169 -1.78 -20.48 3.21
C GLY A 169 -0.35 -20.93 3.57
N GLY A 170 0.33 -20.23 4.47
CA GLY A 170 1.72 -20.55 4.84
C GLY A 170 2.74 -20.18 3.77
N HIS A 171 2.34 -19.36 2.79
CA HIS A 171 3.22 -18.86 1.76
C HIS A 171 3.99 -17.61 2.25
N GLU A 172 5.03 -17.26 1.50
CA GLU A 172 5.85 -16.08 1.74
C GLU A 172 6.05 -15.30 0.45
N ALA A 173 5.91 -13.98 0.54
CA ALA A 173 6.22 -13.05 -0.53
C ALA A 173 7.59 -12.41 -0.29
N ARG A 174 8.44 -12.40 -1.32
CA ARG A 174 9.80 -11.83 -1.22
C ARG A 174 9.81 -10.31 -1.02
N ARG A 175 8.73 -9.63 -1.45
CA ARG A 175 8.53 -8.19 -1.30
C ARG A 175 7.16 -7.90 -0.70
N MET A 176 7.08 -6.90 0.17
CA MET A 176 5.82 -6.45 0.77
C MET A 176 4.82 -5.97 -0.29
N GLU A 177 5.29 -5.21 -1.30
CA GLU A 177 4.45 -4.81 -2.44
C GLU A 177 3.83 -6.03 -3.14
N ASN A 178 4.61 -7.12 -3.31
CA ASN A 178 4.08 -8.35 -3.92
C ASN A 178 3.10 -9.06 -3.00
N ALA A 179 3.36 -9.09 -1.69
CA ALA A 179 2.42 -9.62 -0.70
C ALA A 179 1.04 -8.95 -0.85
N TRP A 180 1.02 -7.61 -0.94
CA TRP A 180 -0.21 -6.84 -1.10
C TRP A 180 -0.88 -7.04 -2.46
N GLN A 181 -0.13 -6.93 -3.55
CA GLN A 181 -0.71 -6.92 -4.90
C GLN A 181 -1.25 -8.29 -5.31
N PHE A 182 -0.55 -9.37 -4.96
CA PHE A 182 -0.95 -10.74 -5.32
C PHE A 182 -1.92 -11.38 -4.33
N SER A 183 -2.24 -10.70 -3.22
CA SER A 183 -3.38 -11.07 -2.37
C SER A 183 -4.73 -10.60 -2.93
N LYS A 184 -4.75 -9.84 -4.03
CA LYS A 184 -5.98 -9.37 -4.68
C LYS A 184 -6.51 -10.42 -5.65
N VAL A 185 -7.80 -10.71 -5.56
CA VAL A 185 -8.51 -11.63 -6.46
C VAL A 185 -9.25 -10.83 -7.51
N TRP A 186 -9.10 -11.20 -8.77
CA TRP A 186 -9.71 -10.52 -9.91
C TRP A 186 -11.03 -11.21 -10.35
N PRO A 187 -11.96 -10.52 -11.03
CA PRO A 187 -13.25 -11.11 -11.40
C PRO A 187 -13.16 -12.45 -12.17
N ASP A 188 -12.16 -12.61 -13.04
CA ASP A 188 -11.89 -13.82 -13.81
C ASP A 188 -11.21 -14.94 -12.98
N GLN A 189 -10.93 -14.68 -11.72
CA GLN A 189 -10.30 -15.58 -10.76
C GLN A 189 -11.26 -15.99 -9.63
N VAL A 190 -12.52 -15.60 -9.72
CA VAL A 190 -13.57 -15.97 -8.77
C VAL A 190 -14.33 -17.19 -9.30
N GLY A 191 -14.35 -18.27 -8.54
CA GLY A 191 -15.09 -19.48 -8.85
C GLY A 191 -16.60 -19.30 -8.69
N ALA A 192 -17.37 -20.31 -9.09
CA ALA A 192 -18.83 -20.31 -8.96
C ALA A 192 -19.31 -20.21 -7.49
N ASP A 193 -18.47 -20.64 -6.54
CA ASP A 193 -18.68 -20.55 -5.09
C ASP A 193 -18.25 -19.18 -4.49
N GLY A 194 -17.75 -18.28 -5.33
CA GLY A 194 -17.23 -16.98 -4.91
C GLY A 194 -15.84 -17.01 -4.29
N ASN A 195 -15.15 -18.15 -4.28
CA ASN A 195 -13.78 -18.30 -3.75
C ASN A 195 -12.72 -18.20 -4.86
N PRO A 196 -11.44 -18.03 -4.51
CA PRO A 196 -10.39 -17.98 -5.52
C PRO A 196 -10.21 -19.33 -6.23
N THR A 197 -10.08 -19.30 -7.55
CA THR A 197 -9.84 -20.50 -8.37
C THR A 197 -8.38 -20.99 -8.29
N GLU A 198 -8.07 -22.16 -8.85
CA GLU A 198 -6.67 -22.61 -8.96
C GLU A 198 -5.82 -21.66 -9.83
N ALA A 199 -6.44 -20.99 -10.80
CA ALA A 199 -5.77 -19.98 -11.61
C ALA A 199 -5.32 -18.78 -10.76
N TYR A 200 -6.12 -18.35 -9.77
CA TYR A 200 -5.68 -17.37 -8.77
C TYR A 200 -4.44 -17.86 -8.03
N TRP A 201 -4.50 -19.05 -7.46
CA TRP A 201 -3.42 -19.56 -6.62
C TRP A 201 -2.12 -19.72 -7.41
N THR A 202 -2.19 -20.22 -8.63
CA THR A 202 -1.04 -20.29 -9.54
C THR A 202 -0.43 -18.91 -9.79
N TRP A 203 -1.26 -17.91 -10.11
CA TRP A 203 -0.82 -16.53 -10.32
C TRP A 203 -0.24 -15.88 -9.06
N ALA A 204 -0.91 -16.04 -7.91
CA ALA A 204 -0.50 -15.45 -6.65
C ALA A 204 0.83 -16.03 -6.14
N LYS A 205 0.98 -17.36 -6.19
CA LYS A 205 2.23 -18.07 -5.82
C LYS A 205 3.41 -17.59 -6.68
N ALA A 206 3.21 -17.40 -7.99
CA ALA A 206 4.24 -16.89 -8.87
C ALA A 206 4.61 -15.42 -8.52
N GLY A 207 3.62 -14.60 -8.24
CA GLY A 207 3.81 -13.20 -7.86
C GLY A 207 4.53 -13.00 -6.53
N TRP A 208 4.16 -13.77 -5.50
CA TRP A 208 4.83 -13.74 -4.20
C TRP A 208 6.31 -14.14 -4.29
N ARG A 209 6.64 -15.09 -5.17
CA ARG A 209 8.03 -15.53 -5.41
C ARG A 209 8.87 -14.55 -6.24
N ASN A 210 8.27 -13.49 -6.78
CA ASN A 210 8.99 -12.53 -7.61
C ASN A 210 9.90 -11.63 -6.74
N ASP A 211 11.19 -11.55 -7.10
CA ASP A 211 12.19 -10.71 -6.42
C ASP A 211 11.98 -9.21 -6.64
N ARG A 212 11.31 -8.86 -7.74
CA ARG A 212 11.03 -7.48 -8.11
C ARG A 212 9.64 -7.09 -7.62
N PRO A 213 9.47 -5.91 -7.00
CA PRO A 213 8.16 -5.42 -6.64
C PRO A 213 7.34 -5.14 -7.91
N VAL A 214 6.11 -5.66 -7.97
CA VAL A 214 5.20 -5.50 -9.11
C VAL A 214 4.00 -4.67 -8.68
N ARG A 215 4.04 -3.37 -8.99
CA ARG A 215 2.89 -2.48 -8.79
C ARG A 215 1.93 -2.60 -9.97
N TYR A 216 0.63 -2.74 -9.68
CA TYR A 216 -0.43 -2.88 -10.68
C TYR A 216 -0.24 -4.08 -11.64
N PRO A 217 -0.18 -5.33 -11.15
CA PRO A 217 0.03 -6.51 -12.00
C PRO A 217 -1.05 -6.74 -13.06
N ARG A 218 -2.21 -6.06 -12.95
CA ARG A 218 -3.32 -6.08 -13.92
C ARG A 218 -3.56 -4.71 -14.57
N GLY A 219 -2.59 -3.80 -14.50
CA GLY A 219 -2.70 -2.45 -15.02
C GLY A 219 -3.30 -1.45 -14.01
N LYS A 220 -2.95 -0.18 -14.18
CA LYS A 220 -3.41 0.90 -13.30
C LYS A 220 -4.91 1.12 -13.47
N GLY A 221 -5.65 1.16 -12.35
CA GLY A 221 -7.10 1.36 -12.34
C GLY A 221 -7.93 0.09 -12.45
N ALA A 222 -7.30 -1.08 -12.66
CA ALA A 222 -7.99 -2.35 -12.56
C ALA A 222 -8.57 -2.53 -11.13
N LYS A 223 -9.83 -2.96 -11.05
CA LYS A 223 -10.55 -3.17 -9.79
C LYS A 223 -10.57 -4.65 -9.42
N PRO A 224 -9.99 -5.06 -8.28
CA PRO A 224 -10.13 -6.43 -7.80
C PRO A 224 -11.56 -6.69 -7.35
N ALA A 225 -11.98 -7.96 -7.38
CA ALA A 225 -13.25 -8.39 -6.79
C ALA A 225 -13.20 -8.26 -5.26
N TYR A 226 -12.10 -8.70 -4.66
CA TYR A 226 -11.81 -8.58 -3.23
C TYR A 226 -10.33 -8.85 -2.95
N LEU A 227 -9.90 -8.70 -1.70
CA LEU A 227 -8.62 -9.18 -1.20
C LEU A 227 -8.81 -10.51 -0.47
N TRP A 228 -8.01 -11.53 -0.78
CA TRP A 228 -8.01 -12.80 -0.08
C TRP A 228 -6.96 -12.82 1.03
N TRP A 229 -7.40 -12.95 2.28
CA TRP A 229 -6.51 -12.87 3.44
C TRP A 229 -6.91 -13.86 4.54
N HIS A 230 -6.04 -14.81 4.85
CA HIS A 230 -6.26 -15.86 5.86
C HIS A 230 -7.59 -16.61 5.75
N GLY A 231 -8.01 -16.91 4.52
CA GLY A 231 -9.28 -17.62 4.26
C GLY A 231 -10.51 -16.72 4.19
N GLU A 232 -10.32 -15.40 4.27
CA GLU A 232 -11.40 -14.42 4.23
C GLU A 232 -11.38 -13.55 2.98
N LYS A 233 -12.56 -13.09 2.57
CA LYS A 233 -12.77 -12.12 1.49
C LYS A 233 -12.92 -10.73 2.09
N LEU A 234 -11.95 -9.86 1.87
CA LEU A 234 -11.93 -8.52 2.42
C LEU A 234 -12.25 -7.49 1.33
N ALA A 235 -13.14 -6.56 1.65
CA ALA A 235 -13.32 -5.32 0.88
C ALA A 235 -12.08 -4.41 1.03
N TYR A 236 -12.06 -3.28 0.33
CA TYR A 236 -10.89 -2.40 0.27
C TYR A 236 -10.41 -1.91 1.65
N VAL A 237 -11.29 -1.29 2.45
CA VAL A 237 -10.94 -0.76 3.78
C VAL A 237 -10.57 -1.89 4.76
N PRO A 238 -11.36 -2.97 4.92
CA PRO A 238 -10.93 -4.10 5.75
C PRO A 238 -9.60 -4.72 5.28
N GLY A 239 -9.36 -4.79 3.97
CA GLY A 239 -8.12 -5.31 3.40
C GLY A 239 -6.88 -4.47 3.76
N ARG A 240 -6.97 -3.13 3.72
CA ARG A 240 -5.85 -2.28 4.15
C ARG A 240 -5.56 -2.37 5.63
N LEU A 241 -6.59 -2.45 6.48
CA LEU A 241 -6.41 -2.53 7.93
C LEU A 241 -5.90 -3.92 8.35
N ARG A 242 -6.50 -4.99 7.84
CA ARG A 242 -6.23 -6.36 8.31
C ARG A 242 -5.07 -7.06 7.57
N ALA A 243 -4.69 -6.58 6.38
CA ALA A 243 -3.58 -7.15 5.62
C ALA A 243 -2.45 -6.14 5.39
N TYR A 244 -2.72 -5.03 4.70
CA TYR A 244 -1.66 -4.10 4.31
C TYR A 244 -0.91 -3.50 5.51
N TRP A 245 -1.66 -3.00 6.50
CA TRP A 245 -1.10 -2.39 7.70
C TRP A 245 -0.16 -3.31 8.47
N PRO A 246 -0.58 -4.52 8.91
CA PRO A 246 0.32 -5.40 9.65
C PRO A 246 1.51 -5.84 8.79
N LEU A 247 1.30 -6.13 7.50
CA LEU A 247 2.40 -6.45 6.58
C LEU A 247 3.45 -5.34 6.52
N TYR A 248 3.02 -4.08 6.41
CA TYR A 248 3.92 -2.94 6.29
C TYR A 248 4.60 -2.64 7.63
N ARG A 249 3.82 -2.56 8.72
CA ARG A 249 4.31 -2.32 10.09
C ARG A 249 5.40 -3.31 10.46
N ASP A 250 5.11 -4.60 10.32
CA ASP A 250 6.02 -5.65 10.77
C ASP A 250 7.30 -5.67 9.93
N ALA A 251 7.23 -5.33 8.64
CA ALA A 251 8.42 -5.25 7.79
C ALA A 251 9.23 -3.98 8.01
N VAL A 252 8.59 -2.81 8.17
CA VAL A 252 9.28 -1.52 8.24
C VAL A 252 9.93 -1.29 9.59
N ARG A 253 9.33 -1.79 10.69
CA ARG A 253 9.82 -1.51 12.04
C ARG A 253 11.20 -2.12 12.33
N GLU A 254 11.58 -3.14 11.57
CA GLU A 254 12.86 -3.85 11.68
C GLU A 254 13.97 -3.16 10.86
N THR A 255 13.67 -2.05 10.16
CA THR A 255 14.63 -1.35 9.30
C THR A 255 15.44 -0.29 10.06
N ALA A 256 16.70 -0.10 9.66
CA ALA A 256 17.52 0.99 10.18
C ALA A 256 16.93 2.37 9.83
N ALA A 257 16.28 2.46 8.66
CA ALA A 257 15.59 3.67 8.24
C ALA A 257 14.46 4.09 9.17
N PHE A 258 13.66 3.14 9.66
CA PHE A 258 12.58 3.45 10.59
C PHE A 258 13.12 3.85 11.97
N ALA A 259 14.17 3.17 12.45
CA ALA A 259 14.86 3.58 13.68
C ALA A 259 15.35 5.04 13.60
N ARG A 260 16.02 5.39 12.50
CA ARG A 260 16.47 6.77 12.24
C ARG A 260 15.31 7.76 12.15
N LEU A 261 14.21 7.38 11.49
CA LEU A 261 13.02 8.24 11.40
C LEU A 261 12.43 8.53 12.79
N ARG A 262 12.38 7.52 13.66
CA ARG A 262 11.95 7.70 15.06
C ARG A 262 12.87 8.63 15.83
N GLU A 263 14.18 8.47 15.70
CA GLU A 263 15.17 9.34 16.36
C GLU A 263 15.01 10.80 15.95
N LEU A 264 14.80 11.09 14.66
CA LEU A 264 14.55 12.44 14.18
C LEU A 264 13.34 13.06 14.89
N VAL A 265 12.21 12.35 14.88
CA VAL A 265 10.96 12.84 15.50
C VAL A 265 11.11 12.99 17.02
N ALA A 266 11.70 12.00 17.69
CA ALA A 266 11.93 12.02 19.13
C ALA A 266 12.92 13.14 19.54
N GLY A 267 13.86 13.48 18.67
CA GLY A 267 14.78 14.61 18.84
C GLY A 267 14.14 15.99 18.63
N GLY A 268 12.84 16.07 18.34
CA GLY A 268 12.15 17.35 18.13
C GLY A 268 12.17 17.85 16.69
N GLN A 269 12.70 17.10 15.72
CA GLN A 269 12.73 17.52 14.32
C GLN A 269 11.33 17.43 13.70
N ASP A 270 10.83 18.56 13.19
CA ASP A 270 9.64 18.56 12.34
C ASP A 270 9.92 17.81 11.03
N VAL A 271 9.11 16.81 10.72
CA VAL A 271 9.25 15.97 9.53
C VAL A 271 8.00 16.02 8.65
N ALA A 272 8.20 16.01 7.34
CA ALA A 272 7.15 15.78 6.36
C ALA A 272 7.45 14.49 5.59
N LEU A 273 6.55 13.51 5.70
CA LEU A 273 6.63 12.24 4.99
C LEU A 273 6.00 12.40 3.60
N PHE A 274 6.83 12.33 2.56
CA PHE A 274 6.34 12.36 1.19
C PHE A 274 5.94 10.96 0.72
N ASP A 275 4.76 10.89 0.11
CA ASP A 275 4.19 9.71 -0.56
C ASP A 275 3.42 10.17 -1.81
N PHE A 276 3.37 9.33 -2.86
CA PHE A 276 2.58 9.63 -4.05
C PHE A 276 1.08 9.68 -3.77
N ASP A 277 0.63 8.86 -2.81
CA ASP A 277 -0.76 8.79 -2.35
C ASP A 277 -0.96 9.61 -1.05
N GLY A 278 0.07 10.36 -0.62
CA GLY A 278 0.04 11.24 0.54
C GLY A 278 -0.72 12.53 0.30
N TYR A 279 -1.20 13.14 1.38
CA TYR A 279 -1.78 14.49 1.39
C TYR A 279 -1.78 15.04 2.81
N ASP A 280 -1.77 16.37 2.93
CA ASP A 280 -1.79 17.07 4.23
C ASP A 280 -3.18 17.04 4.85
N HIS A 281 -3.48 15.93 5.53
CA HIS A 281 -4.74 15.73 6.22
C HIS A 281 -4.88 16.59 7.49
N ASP A 282 -3.78 16.97 8.13
CA ASP A 282 -3.79 17.80 9.33
C ASP A 282 -4.26 19.21 9.00
N SER A 283 -3.69 19.83 7.95
CA SER A 283 -4.13 21.15 7.48
C SER A 283 -5.58 21.17 6.98
N ALA A 284 -6.11 20.00 6.59
CA ALA A 284 -7.51 19.85 6.21
C ALA A 284 -8.45 19.57 7.40
N GLY A 285 -7.92 19.48 8.62
CA GLY A 285 -8.71 19.11 9.81
C GLY A 285 -9.28 17.70 9.74
N VAL A 286 -8.72 16.81 8.91
CA VAL A 286 -9.18 15.44 8.74
C VAL A 286 -8.39 14.54 9.69
N PRO A 287 -9.00 13.95 10.73
CA PRO A 287 -8.28 13.10 11.67
C PRO A 287 -7.76 11.85 10.97
N LEU A 288 -6.67 11.27 11.49
CA LEU A 288 -6.04 10.09 10.88
C LEU A 288 -7.03 8.94 10.73
N ARG A 289 -7.93 8.72 11.70
CA ARG A 289 -9.04 7.75 11.61
C ARG A 289 -9.92 7.94 10.39
N ALA A 290 -10.30 9.17 10.06
CA ALA A 290 -11.11 9.44 8.87
C ALA A 290 -10.33 9.06 7.60
N VAL A 291 -9.03 9.36 7.55
CA VAL A 291 -8.17 8.87 6.47
C VAL A 291 -8.15 7.34 6.43
N LEU A 292 -8.09 6.67 7.59
CA LEU A 292 -8.09 5.21 7.75
C LEU A 292 -9.34 4.50 7.22
N LEU A 293 -10.47 5.20 7.20
CA LEU A 293 -11.77 4.66 6.80
C LEU A 293 -12.27 5.20 5.47
N ASP A 294 -11.56 6.15 4.84
CA ASP A 294 -11.95 6.74 3.57
C ASP A 294 -11.78 5.72 2.41
N GLU A 295 -12.88 5.36 1.77
CA GLU A 295 -12.92 4.52 0.56
C GLU A 295 -12.73 5.31 -0.73
N THR A 296 -12.93 6.63 -0.68
CA THR A 296 -12.95 7.51 -1.85
C THR A 296 -11.57 8.04 -2.21
N ARG A 297 -10.62 7.95 -1.28
CA ARG A 297 -9.25 8.44 -1.45
C ARG A 297 -8.22 7.35 -1.22
N PRO A 298 -7.12 7.35 -1.97
CA PRO A 298 -6.01 6.45 -1.70
C PRO A 298 -5.34 6.80 -0.36
N MET A 299 -4.83 5.78 0.32
CA MET A 299 -3.96 5.92 1.49
C MET A 299 -2.62 5.28 1.16
N GLY A 300 -1.56 6.09 1.11
CA GLY A 300 -0.18 5.61 1.00
C GLY A 300 0.38 5.03 2.31
N HIS A 301 1.58 4.45 2.26
CA HIS A 301 2.24 3.90 3.46
C HIS A 301 2.69 4.97 4.46
N ALA A 302 2.88 6.22 4.03
CA ALA A 302 3.23 7.31 4.93
C ALA A 302 2.20 7.52 6.07
N PHE A 303 0.93 7.17 5.85
CA PHE A 303 -0.10 7.22 6.90
C PHE A 303 0.11 6.13 7.97
N VAL A 304 0.60 4.95 7.57
CA VAL A 304 0.98 3.89 8.51
C VAL A 304 2.21 4.34 9.31
N LEU A 305 3.26 4.85 8.65
CA LEU A 305 4.44 5.39 9.32
C LEU A 305 4.10 6.45 10.38
N LYS A 306 3.24 7.42 10.01
CA LYS A 306 2.76 8.44 10.95
C LYS A 306 2.08 7.79 12.16
N ALA A 307 1.23 6.79 11.95
CA ALA A 307 0.61 6.08 13.06
C ALA A 307 1.62 5.37 13.96
N LEU A 308 2.63 4.70 13.38
CA LEU A 308 3.68 4.03 14.17
C LEU A 308 4.48 5.04 15.01
N LEU A 309 4.74 6.23 14.48
CA LEU A 309 5.47 7.29 15.18
C LEU A 309 4.63 7.95 16.29
N LEU A 310 3.31 8.06 16.11
CA LEU A 310 2.42 8.69 17.10
C LEU A 310 1.97 7.74 18.21
N PHE A 311 1.70 6.48 17.88
CA PHE A 311 1.05 5.52 18.79
C PHE A 311 1.95 4.35 19.18
N GLY A 312 3.18 4.29 18.66
CA GLY A 312 4.15 3.23 18.91
C GLY A 312 4.29 2.25 17.73
N ASP A 313 5.48 1.64 17.64
CA ASP A 313 5.87 0.73 16.54
C ASP A 313 5.02 -0.56 16.45
N GLY A 314 4.40 -0.97 17.56
CA GLY A 314 3.48 -2.09 17.64
C GLY A 314 2.02 -1.78 17.35
N VAL A 315 1.65 -0.51 17.07
CA VAL A 315 0.24 -0.10 17.02
C VAL A 315 -0.56 -0.91 15.98
N ALA A 316 -1.70 -1.43 16.43
CA ALA A 316 -2.72 -2.05 15.60
C ALA A 316 -3.68 -0.98 15.05
N PRO A 317 -4.25 -1.17 13.85
CA PRO A 317 -5.17 -0.19 13.28
C PRO A 317 -6.37 0.10 14.20
N GLU A 318 -6.87 -0.90 14.93
CA GLU A 318 -7.98 -0.75 15.88
C GLU A 318 -7.65 0.27 16.97
N GLN A 319 -6.43 0.25 17.50
CA GLN A 319 -5.99 1.21 18.52
C GLN A 319 -5.95 2.64 17.96
N VAL A 320 -5.57 2.82 16.69
CA VAL A 320 -5.63 4.13 16.03
C VAL A 320 -7.08 4.59 15.86
N LEU A 321 -7.98 3.67 15.48
CA LEU A 321 -9.40 3.97 15.29
C LEU A 321 -10.13 4.30 16.60
N GLU A 322 -9.67 3.78 17.74
CA GLU A 322 -10.18 4.07 19.08
C GLU A 322 -9.61 5.38 19.66
N THR A 323 -8.36 5.71 19.34
CA THR A 323 -7.63 6.82 19.96
C THR A 323 -7.73 8.13 19.17
N ALA A 324 -8.14 8.11 17.90
CA ALA A 324 -8.01 9.26 17.00
C ALA A 324 -8.87 10.51 17.33
N ASP A 325 -9.74 10.44 18.34
CA ASP A 325 -10.41 11.61 18.89
C ASP A 325 -9.61 12.26 20.04
N LEU A 326 -8.54 11.61 20.51
CA LEU A 326 -7.62 12.11 21.52
C LEU A 326 -6.41 12.75 20.84
N ALA A 327 -6.02 13.94 21.30
CA ALA A 327 -4.80 14.60 20.87
C ALA A 327 -3.61 13.62 20.94
N PRO A 328 -2.68 13.64 19.96
CA PRO A 328 -1.59 12.67 19.88
C PRO A 328 -0.83 12.57 21.20
N VAL A 329 -0.74 11.35 21.74
CA VAL A 329 0.07 11.08 22.93
C VAL A 329 1.52 11.25 22.51
N ALA A 330 2.28 12.11 23.19
CA ALA A 330 3.72 12.22 22.96
C ALA A 330 4.33 10.82 23.00
N ALA A 331 5.00 10.40 21.92
CA ALA A 331 5.53 9.06 21.76
C ALA A 331 6.35 8.68 23.00
N ALA A 332 5.81 7.83 23.85
CA ALA A 332 6.53 7.32 25.00
C ALA A 332 7.68 6.48 24.46
N ALA A 333 8.91 6.82 24.81
CA ALA A 333 10.07 6.02 24.44
C ALA A 333 9.82 4.57 24.89
N SER A 334 9.79 3.63 23.93
CA SER A 334 9.73 2.21 24.25
C SER A 334 10.90 1.90 25.20
N PRO A 335 10.67 1.19 26.31
CA PRO A 335 11.76 0.80 27.20
C PRO A 335 12.79 0.03 26.36
N GLN A 336 14.03 0.53 26.31
CA GLN A 336 15.12 -0.25 25.75
C GLN A 336 15.22 -1.52 26.61
N LEU A 337 14.96 -2.68 26.01
CA LEU A 337 15.25 -3.96 26.62
C LEU A 337 16.77 -4.08 26.70
N SER A 338 17.35 -3.59 27.80
CA SER A 338 18.73 -3.88 28.14
C SER A 338 18.83 -5.35 28.54
N PHE A 339 19.34 -6.17 27.62
CA PHE A 339 19.84 -7.50 27.93
C PHE A 339 21.18 -7.32 28.68
N PHE A 340 21.14 -7.45 30.00
CA PHE A 340 22.32 -7.65 30.85
C PHE A 340 22.29 -9.06 31.42
#